data_AF-X1IUV4-F1
#
_entry.id   AF-X1IUV4-F1
#
_cell.length_a   1.000
_cell.length_b   1.000
_cell.length_c   1.000
_cell.angle_alpha   90.00
_cell.angle_beta   90.00
_cell.angle_gamma   90.00
#
_symmetry.space_group_name_H-M   'P 1'
#
loop_
_entity.id
_entity.type
_entity.pdbx_description
1 polymer ?
#
loop_
_entity_poly.entity_id
_entity_poly.type
_entity_poly.pdbx_seq_one_letter_code
_entity_poly.pdbx_strand_id
1 'polypeptide(L)'
;MDLGKMKKETKWFNEKWWVSPLNYVEKITESFNLPKRVKIRDSTIREGEETPGVYYSLDQKIKIVEKLEDIGIEHIDCGYIG
;
A
#
# COMPACT_ATOMS: atom_id res chain seq x y z
N MET A 1 3.43 19.65 19.02
CA MET A 1 3.85 18.26 19.26
C MET A 1 5.27 18.13 18.76
N ASP A 2 6.20 17.82 19.65
CA ASP A 2 7.62 17.70 19.32
C ASP A 2 7.86 16.42 18.52
N LEU A 3 8.10 16.56 17.21
CA LEU A 3 8.49 15.48 16.29
C LEU A 3 9.98 15.08 16.46
N GLY A 4 10.66 15.62 17.48
CA GLY A 4 12.11 15.58 17.73
C GLY A 4 12.75 14.24 18.10
N LYS A 5 12.15 13.11 17.73
CA LYS A 5 12.87 11.83 17.65
C LYS A 5 12.46 11.13 16.36
N MET A 6 13.07 11.50 15.24
CA MET A 6 13.06 10.64 14.06
C MET A 6 13.50 9.25 14.52
N LYS A 7 12.58 8.28 14.49
CA LYS A 7 12.89 6.90 14.86
C LYS A 7 14.06 6.47 13.98
N LYS A 8 15.14 5.99 14.62
CA LYS A 8 16.34 5.50 13.94
C LYS A 8 15.91 4.54 12.82
N GLU A 9 16.43 4.72 11.62
CA GLU A 9 16.10 3.87 10.48
C GLU A 9 16.40 2.40 10.83
N THR A 10 15.44 1.53 10.56
CA THR A 10 15.52 0.09 10.84
C THR A 10 15.03 -0.70 9.63
N LYS A 11 15.21 -2.03 9.66
CA LYS A 11 14.66 -2.94 8.64
C LYS A 11 13.13 -2.85 8.49
N TRP A 12 12.41 -2.53 9.56
CA TRP A 12 10.94 -2.46 9.61
C TRP A 12 10.37 -1.03 9.66
N PHE A 13 11.23 -0.03 9.75
CA PHE A 13 10.85 1.38 9.75
C PHE A 13 11.90 2.18 8.96
N ASN A 14 11.61 2.41 7.69
CA ASN A 14 12.42 3.15 6.72
C ASN A 14 11.51 3.73 5.62
N GLU A 15 12.11 4.36 4.61
CA GLU A 15 11.39 4.98 3.48
C GLU A 15 10.45 4.00 2.75
N LYS A 16 10.84 2.73 2.63
CA LYS A 16 10.07 1.71 1.89
C LYS A 16 9.11 0.93 2.77
N TRP A 17 9.44 0.75 4.04
CA TRP A 17 8.75 -0.17 4.92
C TRP A 17 8.39 0.48 6.24
N TRP A 18 7.12 0.43 6.57
CA TRP A 18 6.61 0.71 7.91
C TRP A 18 5.76 -0.46 8.38
N VAL A 19 6.42 -1.41 9.02
CA VAL A 19 5.81 -2.65 9.50
C VAL A 19 6.23 -2.94 10.94
N SER A 20 5.58 -3.91 11.58
CA SER A 20 5.98 -4.33 12.92
C SER A 20 7.34 -5.04 12.90
N PRO A 21 8.23 -4.81 13.89
CA PRO A 21 9.44 -5.61 14.07
C PRO A 21 9.15 -7.11 14.18
N LEU A 22 7.94 -7.48 14.62
CA LEU A 22 7.49 -8.87 14.76
C LEU A 22 7.51 -9.63 13.42
N ASN A 23 7.36 -8.95 12.28
CA ASN A 23 7.43 -9.57 10.96
C ASN A 23 8.83 -10.14 10.62
N TYR A 24 9.83 -9.89 11.47
CA TYR A 24 11.22 -10.30 11.28
C TYR A 24 11.75 -11.23 12.38
N VAL A 25 10.91 -11.63 13.33
CA VAL A 25 11.31 -12.57 14.38
C VAL A 25 11.49 -13.96 13.76
N GLU A 26 12.65 -14.56 13.95
CA GLU A 26 13.05 -15.84 13.35
C GLU A 26 11.99 -16.93 13.55
N LYS A 27 11.55 -17.11 14.81
CA LYS A 27 10.48 -18.05 15.19
C LYS A 27 9.17 -17.88 14.39
N ILE A 28 8.88 -16.68 13.89
CA ILE A 28 7.71 -16.41 13.05
C ILE A 28 8.06 -16.72 11.59
N THR A 29 9.19 -16.20 11.10
CA THR A 29 9.59 -16.32 9.69
C THR A 29 9.94 -17.75 9.27
N GLU A 30 10.42 -18.60 10.18
CA GLU A 30 10.71 -20.03 9.90
C GLU A 30 9.46 -20.81 9.47
N SER A 31 8.28 -20.38 9.92
CA SER A 31 7.01 -21.02 9.60
C SER A 31 6.37 -20.51 8.30
N PHE A 32 7.01 -19.57 7.61
CA PHE A 32 6.45 -18.97 6.40
C PHE A 32 6.39 -19.96 5.24
N ASN A 33 5.19 -20.23 4.77
CA ASN A 33 4.93 -20.93 3.52
C ASN A 33 4.33 -19.93 2.50
N LEU A 34 5.19 -19.11 1.91
CA LEU A 34 4.75 -18.03 1.03
C LEU A 34 4.41 -18.55 -0.38
N PRO A 35 3.39 -17.99 -1.04
CA PRO A 35 3.08 -18.35 -2.41
C PRO A 35 4.19 -17.91 -3.37
N LYS A 36 4.38 -18.64 -4.46
CA LYS A 36 5.32 -18.27 -5.54
C LYS A 36 4.98 -16.92 -6.19
N ARG A 37 3.71 -16.53 -6.16
CA ARG A 37 3.21 -15.29 -6.75
C ARG A 37 2.28 -14.59 -5.76
N VAL A 38 2.58 -13.33 -5.47
CA VAL A 38 1.71 -12.43 -4.72
C VAL A 38 0.85 -11.67 -5.73
N LYS A 39 -0.46 -11.58 -5.46
CA LYS A 39 -1.38 -10.73 -6.21
C LYS A 39 -1.65 -9.47 -5.41
N ILE A 40 -1.56 -8.33 -6.06
CA ILE A 40 -1.89 -7.03 -5.46
C ILE A 40 -3.25 -6.63 -6.02
N ARG A 41 -4.17 -6.28 -5.12
CA ARG A 41 -5.41 -5.59 -5.45
C ARG A 41 -5.24 -4.15 -4.99
N ASP A 42 -5.18 -3.23 -5.93
CA ASP A 42 -5.05 -1.82 -5.62
C ASP A 42 -6.43 -1.23 -5.29
N SER A 43 -6.49 -0.39 -4.27
CA SER A 43 -7.72 0.26 -3.81
C SER A 43 -7.63 1.78 -3.81
N THR A 44 -6.69 2.36 -4.57
CA THR A 44 -6.45 3.82 -4.62
C THR A 44 -7.71 4.59 -5.03
N ILE A 45 -8.46 4.10 -6.02
CA ILE A 45 -9.67 4.79 -6.48
C ILE A 45 -10.81 4.63 -5.48
N ARG A 46 -11.00 3.45 -4.88
CA ARG A 46 -12.08 3.19 -3.92
C ARG A 46 -11.81 3.79 -2.54
N GLU A 47 -10.75 3.34 -1.88
CA GLU A 47 -10.42 3.71 -0.50
C GLU A 47 -9.72 5.07 -0.44
N GLY A 48 -8.91 5.40 -1.45
CA GLY A 48 -8.19 6.67 -1.48
C GLY A 48 -9.12 7.88 -1.51
N GLU A 49 -10.29 7.78 -2.17
CA GLU A 49 -11.32 8.82 -2.16
C GLU A 49 -12.03 8.99 -0.79
N GLU A 50 -11.93 8.03 0.12
CA GLU A 50 -12.45 8.18 1.50
C GLU A 50 -11.51 9.06 2.37
N THR A 51 -10.31 9.39 1.88
CA THR A 51 -9.37 10.26 2.60
C THR A 51 -9.85 11.71 2.58
N PRO A 52 -9.99 12.39 3.75
CA PRO A 52 -10.41 13.77 3.80
C PRO A 52 -9.55 14.70 2.93
N GLY A 53 -10.22 15.43 2.03
CA GLY A 53 -9.55 16.35 1.10
C GLY A 53 -9.06 15.70 -0.20
N VAL A 54 -9.27 14.40 -0.40
CA VAL A 54 -8.96 13.71 -1.65
C VAL A 54 -10.25 13.53 -2.46
N TYR A 55 -10.29 14.15 -3.64
CA TYR A 55 -11.40 14.03 -4.58
C TYR A 55 -10.82 13.93 -5.99
N TYR A 56 -11.10 12.86 -6.71
CA TYR A 56 -10.59 12.68 -8.07
C TYR A 56 -11.65 13.03 -9.12
N SER A 57 -11.28 13.85 -10.10
CA SER A 57 -12.04 13.95 -11.33
C SER A 57 -11.95 12.65 -12.13
N LEU A 58 -12.87 12.43 -13.07
CA LEU A 58 -12.84 11.25 -13.95
C LEU A 58 -11.49 11.11 -14.67
N ASP A 59 -10.95 12.20 -15.22
CA ASP A 59 -9.65 12.19 -15.90
C ASP A 59 -8.50 11.80 -14.97
N GLN A 60 -8.55 12.21 -13.70
CA GLN A 60 -7.56 11.79 -12.71
C GLN A 60 -7.68 10.31 -12.42
N LYS A 61 -8.90 9.77 -12.29
CA LYS A 61 -9.12 8.32 -12.11
C LYS A 61 -8.55 7.52 -13.26
N ILE A 62 -8.80 7.94 -14.50
CA ILE A 62 -8.27 7.28 -15.70
C ILE A 62 -6.73 7.28 -15.67
N LYS A 63 -6.10 8.43 -15.42
CA LYS A 63 -4.62 8.52 -15.33
C LYS A 63 -4.01 7.66 -14.24
N ILE A 64 -4.71 7.50 -13.11
CA ILE A 64 -4.28 6.62 -12.02
C ILE A 64 -4.36 5.16 -12.49
N VAL A 65 -5.47 4.76 -13.11
CA VAL A 65 -5.67 3.40 -13.65
C VAL A 65 -4.61 3.04 -14.69
N GLU A 66 -4.34 3.93 -15.66
CA GLU A 66 -3.27 3.73 -16.66
C GLU A 66 -1.91 3.52 -15.99
N LYS A 67 -1.59 4.30 -14.96
CA LYS A 67 -0.34 4.12 -14.19
C LYS A 67 -0.29 2.81 -13.41
N LEU A 68 -1.41 2.35 -12.86
CA LEU A 68 -1.50 1.07 -12.16
C LEU A 68 -1.32 -0.09 -13.14
N GLU A 69 -1.88 0.02 -14.34
CA GLU A 69 -1.67 -0.94 -15.43
C GLU A 69 -0.19 -0.98 -15.87
N ASP A 70 0.43 0.18 -16.09
CA ASP A 70 1.84 0.29 -16.51
C ASP A 70 2.82 -0.40 -15.55
N ILE A 71 2.52 -0.41 -14.24
CA ILE A 71 3.34 -1.09 -13.22
C ILE A 71 2.93 -2.55 -12.98
N GLY A 72 1.95 -3.06 -13.72
CA GLY A 72 1.54 -4.46 -13.72
C GLY A 72 0.50 -4.84 -12.64
N ILE A 73 -0.29 -3.89 -12.13
CA ILE A 73 -1.42 -4.20 -11.25
C ILE A 73 -2.56 -4.80 -12.08
N GLU A 74 -2.96 -6.02 -11.72
CA GLU A 74 -4.01 -6.75 -12.44
C GLU A 74 -5.43 -6.48 -11.92
N HIS A 75 -5.58 -6.06 -10.66
CA HIS A 75 -6.89 -5.85 -10.03
C HIS A 75 -6.95 -4.48 -9.37
N ILE A 76 -7.91 -3.65 -9.80
CA ILE A 76 -8.12 -2.29 -9.29
C ILE A 76 -9.56 -2.18 -8.77
N ASP A 77 -9.74 -1.64 -7.57
CA ASP A 77 -11.04 -1.32 -6.99
C ASP A 77 -11.45 0.11 -7.37
N CYS A 78 -12.47 0.25 -8.23
CA CYS A 78 -12.86 1.52 -8.85
C CYS A 78 -13.93 2.31 -8.09
N GLY A 79 -14.33 1.88 -6.89
CA GLY A 79 -15.32 2.58 -6.05
C GLY A 79 -16.61 1.78 -5.83
N TYR A 80 -17.62 2.42 -5.26
CA TYR A 80 -18.93 1.82 -4.96
C TYR A 80 -20.03 2.45 -5.82
N ILE A 81 -20.80 1.64 -6.55
CA ILE A 81 -21.88 2.09 -7.46
C ILE A 81 -23.22 2.22 -6.70
N GLY A 82 -23.17 2.77 -5.48
CA GLY A 82 -24.31 2.89 -4.56
C GLY A 82 -25.27 4.01 -4.91
#